data_AF-A0A7X6X590-F1
#
_entry.id   AF-A0A7X6X590-F1
#
_cell.length_a   1.000
_cell.length_b   1.000
_cell.length_c   1.000
_cell.angle_alpha   90.00
_cell.angle_beta   90.00
_cell.angle_gamma   90.00
#
_symmetry.space_group_name_H-M   'P 1'
#
loop_
_entity.id
_entity.type
_entity.pdbx_description
1 polymer ?
#
loop_
_entity_poly.entity_id
_entity_poly.type
_entity_poly.pdbx_seq_one_letter_code
_entity_poly.pdbx_strand_id
1 'polypeptide(L)'
;MSKTVEMQFDEEMLEYIQDLQLKTVTFGGYDREDVYEQIRALINKARQVCCGLTEDAVAEAERGVISNFGTQDVLESIGTQDKSFAAAYQDEGAANEEMRIAESTIEALQRELQAVEEEAQDAKAREQKAVRALNQEKLDYQKELLRLQNDLDELQKKNEDLQKQKSEEEQRQETMDQASAILREARLEGARLIDDARARIDQEILLGRALRNEEEGKAKRNIAVLSAELDELAQACLRHREYLTQSKTLLVNVLEFAETGEDMAATALERSNSESTNAVLDRYEARSEEKADWQEEDILEGLSYEESSELAEEELIAEDDPEEDRD
;
A
#
# COMPACT_ATOMS: atom_id res chain seq x y z
N MET A 1 -40.25 -49.02 10.41
CA MET A 1 -41.29 -47.99 10.55
C MET A 1 -41.29 -47.19 9.27
N SER A 2 -42.40 -47.20 8.52
CA SER A 2 -42.54 -46.38 7.30
C SER A 2 -42.46 -44.91 7.70
N LYS A 3 -41.54 -44.13 7.12
CA LYS A 3 -41.53 -42.67 7.32
C LYS A 3 -42.89 -42.14 6.85
N THR A 4 -43.51 -41.27 7.64
CA THR A 4 -44.74 -40.59 7.23
C THR A 4 -44.43 -39.70 6.03
N VAL A 5 -45.37 -39.55 5.10
CA VAL A 5 -45.20 -38.73 3.89
C VAL A 5 -44.80 -37.30 4.23
N GLU A 6 -45.25 -36.79 5.39
CA GLU A 6 -44.84 -35.50 5.97
C GLU A 6 -43.32 -35.42 6.19
N MET A 7 -42.70 -36.47 6.73
CA MET A 7 -41.25 -36.51 6.95
C MET A 7 -40.47 -36.56 5.64
N GLN A 8 -41.00 -37.21 4.60
CA GLN A 8 -40.34 -37.30 3.29
C GLN A 8 -40.42 -35.97 2.54
N PHE A 9 -41.56 -35.27 2.62
CA PHE A 9 -41.72 -33.94 2.04
C PHE A 9 -40.85 -32.90 2.75
N ASP A 10 -40.79 -32.94 4.09
CA ASP A 10 -39.92 -32.04 4.85
C ASP A 10 -38.43 -32.32 4.56
N GLU A 11 -38.02 -33.58 4.35
CA GLU A 11 -36.64 -33.94 3.94
C GLU A 11 -36.31 -33.37 2.54
N GLU A 12 -37.14 -33.60 1.53
CA GLU A 12 -36.89 -33.11 0.16
C GLU A 12 -36.93 -31.58 0.07
N MET A 13 -37.83 -30.92 0.81
CA MET A 13 -37.94 -29.46 0.79
C MET A 13 -36.81 -28.78 1.56
N LEU A 14 -36.30 -29.38 2.64
CA LEU A 14 -35.10 -28.89 3.33
C LEU A 14 -33.86 -28.98 2.43
N GLU A 15 -33.74 -30.06 1.67
CA GLU A 15 -32.69 -30.24 0.68
C GLU A 15 -32.79 -29.19 -0.45
N TYR A 16 -34.01 -28.92 -0.92
CA TYR A 16 -34.25 -27.89 -1.94
C TYR A 16 -33.93 -26.46 -1.46
N ILE A 17 -34.23 -26.13 -0.19
CA ILE A 17 -33.89 -24.83 0.41
C ILE A 17 -32.37 -24.66 0.55
N GLN A 18 -31.64 -25.71 0.91
CA GLN A 18 -30.17 -25.68 0.96
C GLN A 18 -29.57 -25.50 -0.44
N ASP A 19 -30.12 -26.15 -1.45
CA ASP A 19 -29.68 -25.97 -2.84
C ASP A 19 -29.99 -24.57 -3.39
N LEU A 20 -31.07 -23.94 -2.91
CA LEU A 20 -31.38 -22.54 -3.24
C LEU A 20 -30.46 -21.54 -2.53
N GLN A 21 -30.01 -21.84 -1.31
CA GLN A 21 -28.98 -21.04 -0.63
C GLN A 21 -27.67 -21.01 -1.44
N LEU A 22 -27.32 -22.11 -2.11
CA LEU A 22 -26.17 -22.17 -3.01
C LEU A 22 -26.36 -21.35 -4.30
N LYS A 23 -27.58 -21.30 -4.85
CA LYS A 23 -27.87 -20.54 -6.09
C LYS A 23 -28.03 -19.03 -5.87
N THR A 24 -28.48 -18.58 -4.71
CA THR A 24 -28.62 -17.14 -4.42
C THR A 24 -27.28 -16.43 -4.23
N VAL A 25 -26.24 -17.14 -3.79
CA VAL A 25 -24.86 -16.63 -3.74
C VAL A 25 -24.24 -16.46 -5.14
N THR A 26 -24.74 -17.19 -6.15
CA THR A 26 -24.15 -17.20 -7.51
C THR A 26 -24.76 -16.20 -8.49
N PHE A 27 -25.84 -15.48 -8.13
CA PHE A 27 -26.56 -14.56 -9.04
C PHE A 27 -26.52 -13.06 -8.68
N GLY A 28 -25.53 -12.61 -7.90
CA GLY A 28 -25.09 -11.20 -7.94
C GLY A 28 -26.14 -10.12 -7.64
N GLY A 29 -26.93 -10.26 -6.57
CA GLY A 29 -27.60 -9.11 -5.94
C GLY A 29 -29.14 -9.04 -5.96
N TYR A 30 -29.85 -10.17 -5.88
CA TYR A 30 -31.27 -10.12 -5.51
C TYR A 30 -31.45 -9.88 -4.00
N ASP A 31 -32.44 -9.07 -3.63
CA ASP A 31 -32.72 -8.75 -2.23
C ASP A 31 -33.17 -10.01 -1.48
N ARG A 32 -32.46 -10.31 -0.39
CA ARG A 32 -32.53 -11.62 0.26
C ARG A 32 -33.90 -11.86 0.86
N GLU A 33 -34.52 -10.81 1.39
CA GLU A 33 -35.80 -10.91 2.11
C GLU A 33 -36.95 -11.25 1.15
N ASP A 34 -37.01 -10.62 -0.02
CA ASP A 34 -38.04 -10.87 -1.05
C ASP A 34 -38.02 -12.31 -1.58
N VAL A 35 -36.82 -12.84 -1.83
CA VAL A 35 -36.66 -14.21 -2.34
C VAL A 35 -37.08 -15.23 -1.27
N TYR A 36 -36.69 -15.00 -0.01
CA TYR A 36 -37.10 -15.86 1.10
C TYR A 36 -38.61 -15.81 1.33
N GLU A 37 -39.26 -14.66 1.21
CA GLU A 37 -40.72 -14.55 1.32
C GLU A 37 -41.46 -15.30 0.21
N GLN A 38 -41.00 -15.18 -1.04
CA GLN A 38 -41.61 -15.89 -2.18
C GLN A 38 -41.46 -17.41 -2.07
N ILE A 39 -40.29 -17.89 -1.63
CA ILE A 39 -40.05 -19.33 -1.42
C ILE A 39 -40.95 -19.83 -0.28
N ARG A 40 -41.05 -19.08 0.81
CA ARG A 40 -41.93 -19.45 1.94
C ARG A 40 -43.40 -19.51 1.52
N ALA A 41 -43.84 -18.58 0.67
CA ALA A 41 -45.18 -18.62 0.10
C ALA A 41 -45.40 -19.86 -0.79
N LEU A 42 -44.39 -20.26 -1.58
CA LEU A 42 -44.44 -21.43 -2.44
C LEU A 42 -44.52 -22.74 -1.64
N ILE A 43 -43.72 -22.86 -0.57
CA ILE A 43 -43.72 -24.01 0.35
C ILE A 43 -45.09 -24.16 1.02
N ASN A 44 -45.65 -23.06 1.53
CA ASN A 44 -46.98 -23.08 2.14
C ASN A 44 -48.07 -23.50 1.15
N LYS A 45 -47.95 -23.09 -0.12
CA LYS A 45 -48.88 -23.48 -1.19
C LYS A 45 -48.73 -24.96 -1.58
N ALA A 46 -47.50 -25.47 -1.64
CA ALA A 46 -47.24 -26.89 -1.87
C ALA A 46 -47.78 -27.76 -0.73
N ARG A 47 -47.59 -27.32 0.53
CA ARG A 47 -48.16 -27.99 1.72
C ARG A 47 -49.69 -28.08 1.63
N GLN A 48 -50.37 -27.00 1.21
CA GLN A 48 -51.83 -27.04 1.00
C GLN A 48 -52.27 -28.06 -0.07
N VAL A 49 -51.53 -28.17 -1.17
CA VAL A 49 -51.82 -29.14 -2.23
C VAL A 49 -51.60 -30.57 -1.74
N CYS A 50 -50.52 -30.82 -0.99
CA CYS A 50 -50.26 -32.13 -0.40
C CYS A 50 -51.32 -32.53 0.62
N CYS A 51 -51.75 -31.62 1.50
CA CYS A 51 -52.85 -31.88 2.45
C CYS A 51 -54.15 -32.26 1.71
N GLY A 52 -54.51 -31.54 0.65
CA GLY A 52 -55.70 -31.86 -0.15
C GLY A 52 -55.61 -33.25 -0.82
N LEU A 53 -54.46 -33.59 -1.40
CA LEU A 53 -54.26 -34.91 -2.04
C LEU A 53 -54.26 -36.07 -1.03
N THR A 54 -53.75 -35.86 0.18
CA THR A 54 -53.80 -36.88 1.24
C THR A 54 -55.22 -37.09 1.78
N GLU A 55 -56.00 -36.01 1.91
CA GLU A 55 -57.41 -36.10 2.31
C GLU A 55 -58.24 -36.83 1.24
N ASP A 56 -57.99 -36.56 -0.03
CA ASP A 56 -58.66 -37.23 -1.15
C ASP A 56 -58.30 -38.73 -1.24
N ALA A 57 -57.03 -39.09 -1.08
CA ALA A 57 -56.58 -40.48 -1.13
C ALA A 57 -57.07 -41.32 0.05
N VAL A 58 -57.16 -40.73 1.25
CA VAL A 58 -57.74 -41.40 2.44
C VAL A 58 -59.24 -41.62 2.23
N ALA A 59 -59.96 -40.64 1.70
CA ALA A 59 -61.39 -40.77 1.38
C ALA A 59 -61.67 -41.85 0.32
N GLU A 60 -60.76 -42.05 -0.65
CA GLU A 60 -60.87 -43.08 -1.68
C GLU A 60 -60.55 -44.48 -1.13
N ALA A 61 -59.54 -44.59 -0.25
CA ALA A 61 -59.22 -45.85 0.44
C ALA A 61 -60.33 -46.31 1.39
N GLU A 62 -60.97 -45.39 2.11
CA GLU A 62 -62.13 -45.70 2.97
C GLU A 62 -63.34 -46.21 2.16
N ARG A 63 -63.53 -45.76 0.92
CA ARG A 63 -64.54 -46.33 0.01
C ARG A 63 -64.20 -47.74 -0.48
N GLY A 64 -62.91 -48.04 -0.68
CA GLY A 64 -62.45 -49.34 -1.18
C GLY A 64 -62.52 -50.47 -0.14
N VAL A 65 -62.27 -50.16 1.14
CA VAL A 65 -62.24 -51.18 2.23
C VAL A 65 -63.64 -51.71 2.58
N ILE A 66 -64.69 -50.94 2.33
CA ILE A 66 -66.08 -51.38 2.60
C ILE A 66 -66.58 -52.41 1.55
N SER A 67 -65.95 -52.50 0.37
CA SER A 67 -66.40 -53.37 -0.72
C SER A 67 -65.94 -54.83 -0.64
N ASN A 68 -64.86 -55.14 0.11
CA ASN A 68 -64.19 -56.45 0.03
C ASN A 68 -64.42 -57.38 1.23
N PHE A 69 -65.29 -57.02 2.17
CA PHE A 69 -65.57 -57.81 3.38
C PHE A 69 -66.86 -58.66 3.31
N GLY A 70 -67.46 -58.84 2.12
CA GLY A 70 -68.76 -59.50 1.98
C GLY A 70 -68.84 -60.57 0.91
N THR A 71 -68.17 -61.73 1.07
CA THR A 71 -68.61 -63.00 0.44
C THR A 71 -68.05 -64.20 1.21
N GLN A 72 -68.87 -64.77 2.09
CA GLN A 72 -68.64 -65.97 2.88
C GLN A 72 -69.66 -67.01 2.40
N ASP A 73 -69.38 -67.77 1.33
CA ASP A 73 -70.41 -68.65 0.74
C ASP A 73 -69.90 -69.86 -0.09
N VAL A 74 -68.74 -70.46 0.23
CA VAL A 74 -68.19 -71.60 -0.58
C VAL A 74 -67.92 -72.88 0.22
N LEU A 75 -68.35 -72.99 1.49
CA LEU A 75 -67.98 -74.13 2.36
C LEU A 75 -69.12 -75.07 2.78
N GLU A 76 -70.34 -74.95 2.21
CA GLU A 76 -71.48 -75.81 2.56
C GLU A 76 -71.87 -76.89 1.52
N SER A 77 -71.11 -77.11 0.44
CA SER A 77 -71.53 -78.02 -0.65
C SER A 77 -70.86 -79.41 -0.71
N ILE A 78 -70.17 -79.91 0.33
CA ILE A 78 -69.46 -81.22 0.28
C ILE A 78 -69.88 -82.16 1.42
N GLY A 79 -71.19 -82.25 1.67
CA GLY A 79 -71.69 -83.13 2.73
C GLY A 79 -73.08 -83.63 2.46
N THR A 80 -73.21 -84.63 1.56
CA THR A 80 -74.22 -85.72 1.58
C THR A 80 -74.29 -86.42 0.22
N GLN A 81 -73.65 -87.59 0.06
CA GLN A 81 -74.17 -88.69 -0.78
C GLN A 81 -73.74 -90.05 -0.22
N ASP A 82 -74.73 -90.71 0.38
CA ASP A 82 -75.11 -92.12 0.29
C ASP A 82 -74.11 -93.25 0.54
N LYS A 83 -74.30 -93.86 1.73
CA LYS A 83 -74.12 -95.29 1.99
C LYS A 83 -75.41 -96.02 1.64
N SER A 84 -75.40 -96.94 0.69
CA SER A 84 -76.04 -98.28 0.81
C SER A 84 -76.01 -99.04 -0.52
N PHE A 85 -75.26 -100.15 -0.58
CA PHE A 85 -75.85 -101.43 -0.95
C PHE A 85 -74.89 -102.55 -0.52
N ALA A 86 -75.31 -103.30 0.49
CA ALA A 86 -74.68 -104.54 0.89
C ALA A 86 -75.51 -105.70 0.33
N ALA A 87 -74.79 -106.69 -0.21
CA ALA A 87 -75.13 -108.10 -0.32
C ALA A 87 -76.20 -108.53 -1.35
N ALA A 88 -75.72 -109.02 -2.50
CA ALA A 88 -76.33 -110.17 -3.18
C ALA A 88 -75.29 -110.89 -4.06
N TYR A 89 -75.09 -112.18 -3.76
CA TYR A 89 -74.43 -113.22 -4.55
C TYR A 89 -72.89 -113.21 -4.68
N GLN A 90 -72.30 -114.25 -4.06
CA GLN A 90 -71.03 -114.83 -4.45
C GLN A 90 -71.12 -115.26 -5.92
N ASP A 91 -70.41 -114.54 -6.77
CA ASP A 91 -69.96 -115.01 -8.07
C ASP A 91 -68.43 -114.94 -8.03
N GLU A 92 -67.77 -116.11 -8.01
CA GLU A 92 -66.30 -116.21 -7.96
C GLU A 92 -65.63 -115.57 -9.20
N GLY A 93 -66.42 -115.21 -10.24
CA GLY A 93 -65.99 -114.40 -11.37
C GLY A 93 -66.00 -112.87 -11.13
N ALA A 94 -66.88 -112.34 -10.27
CA ALA A 94 -67.00 -110.90 -10.02
C ALA A 94 -65.91 -110.37 -9.08
N ALA A 95 -65.53 -111.16 -8.06
CA ALA A 95 -64.41 -110.84 -7.18
C ALA A 95 -63.06 -110.77 -7.93
N ASN A 96 -62.91 -111.53 -9.02
CA ASN A 96 -61.72 -111.49 -9.87
C ASN A 96 -61.65 -110.23 -10.73
N GLU A 97 -62.78 -109.74 -11.23
CA GLU A 97 -62.81 -108.51 -12.05
C GLU A 97 -62.69 -107.26 -11.17
N GLU A 98 -63.31 -107.24 -9.98
CA GLU A 98 -63.11 -106.18 -8.98
C GLU A 98 -61.65 -106.14 -8.48
N MET A 99 -61.01 -107.31 -8.30
CA MET A 99 -59.58 -107.40 -7.97
C MET A 99 -58.70 -106.90 -9.11
N ARG A 100 -59.01 -107.19 -10.38
CA ARG A 100 -58.30 -106.64 -11.55
C ARG A 100 -58.43 -105.11 -11.65
N ILE A 101 -59.62 -104.57 -11.39
CA ILE A 101 -59.85 -103.13 -11.38
C ILE A 101 -59.05 -102.49 -10.25
N ALA A 102 -59.10 -103.07 -9.04
CA ALA A 102 -58.32 -102.61 -7.89
C ALA A 102 -56.81 -102.64 -8.16
N GLU A 103 -56.28 -103.72 -8.73
CA GLU A 103 -54.88 -103.82 -9.15
C GLU A 103 -54.50 -102.74 -10.17
N SER A 104 -55.34 -102.51 -11.19
CA SER A 104 -55.09 -101.44 -12.17
C SER A 104 -55.13 -100.03 -11.56
N THR A 105 -55.99 -99.80 -10.56
CA THR A 105 -56.05 -98.52 -9.84
C THR A 105 -54.85 -98.33 -8.92
N ILE A 106 -54.35 -99.41 -8.29
CA ILE A 106 -53.13 -99.38 -7.48
C ILE A 106 -51.92 -99.09 -8.37
N GLU A 107 -51.82 -99.70 -9.55
CA GLU A 107 -50.74 -99.41 -10.51
C GLU A 107 -50.83 -97.96 -11.04
N ALA A 108 -52.02 -97.45 -11.31
CA ALA A 108 -52.22 -96.06 -11.73
C ALA A 108 -51.79 -95.07 -10.64
N LEU A 109 -52.20 -95.32 -9.39
CA LEU A 109 -51.79 -94.53 -8.23
C LEU A 109 -50.29 -94.62 -7.97
N GLN A 110 -49.66 -95.78 -8.17
CA GLN A 110 -48.20 -95.93 -8.04
C GLN A 110 -47.44 -95.14 -9.10
N ARG A 111 -47.93 -95.09 -10.34
CA ARG A 111 -47.34 -94.24 -11.40
C ARG A 111 -47.53 -92.76 -11.11
N GLU A 112 -48.71 -92.35 -10.63
CA GLU A 112 -48.94 -90.97 -10.21
C GLU A 112 -48.05 -90.58 -9.03
N LEU A 113 -47.87 -91.48 -8.06
CA LEU A 113 -47.02 -91.24 -6.90
C LEU A 113 -45.55 -91.12 -7.30
N GLN A 114 -45.06 -91.94 -8.22
CA GLN A 114 -43.73 -91.80 -8.82
C GLN A 114 -43.58 -90.48 -9.59
N ALA A 115 -44.57 -90.08 -10.40
CA ALA A 115 -44.54 -88.81 -11.13
C ALA A 115 -44.52 -87.60 -10.18
N VAL A 116 -45.28 -87.65 -9.08
CA VAL A 116 -45.28 -86.61 -8.05
C VAL A 116 -43.95 -86.59 -7.28
N GLU A 117 -43.35 -87.75 -7.01
CA GLU A 117 -42.01 -87.83 -6.39
C GLU A 117 -40.92 -87.24 -7.30
N GLU A 118 -40.96 -87.53 -8.61
CA GLU A 118 -40.06 -86.93 -9.60
C GLU A 118 -40.25 -85.41 -9.71
N GLU A 119 -41.50 -84.94 -9.78
CA GLU A 119 -41.80 -83.51 -9.81
C GLU A 119 -41.36 -82.80 -8.52
N ALA A 120 -41.50 -83.44 -7.36
CA ALA A 120 -41.01 -82.91 -6.08
C ALA A 120 -39.47 -82.85 -6.02
N GLN A 121 -38.76 -83.81 -6.63
CA GLN A 121 -37.30 -83.77 -6.74
C GLN A 121 -36.84 -82.66 -7.68
N ASP A 122 -37.52 -82.49 -8.82
CA ASP A 122 -37.26 -81.40 -9.75
C ASP A 122 -37.53 -80.02 -9.14
N ALA A 123 -38.62 -79.87 -8.39
CA ALA A 123 -38.93 -78.64 -7.66
C ALA A 123 -37.83 -78.31 -6.64
N LYS A 124 -37.35 -79.30 -5.87
CA LYS A 124 -36.22 -79.13 -4.94
C LYS A 124 -34.93 -78.73 -5.67
N ALA A 125 -34.66 -79.29 -6.84
CA ALA A 125 -33.47 -78.92 -7.63
C ALA A 125 -33.55 -77.48 -8.14
N ARG A 126 -34.73 -77.04 -8.60
CA ARG A 126 -34.98 -75.63 -9.01
C ARG A 126 -34.84 -74.68 -7.83
N GLU A 127 -35.40 -75.03 -6.67
CA GLU A 127 -35.28 -74.25 -5.45
C GLU A 127 -33.81 -74.11 -5.01
N GLN A 128 -33.05 -75.21 -4.96
CA GLN A 128 -31.62 -75.16 -4.64
C GLN A 128 -30.83 -74.28 -5.61
N LYS A 129 -31.17 -74.31 -6.91
CA LYS A 129 -30.54 -73.46 -7.91
C LYS A 129 -30.86 -71.98 -7.68
N ALA A 130 -32.11 -71.65 -7.36
CA ALA A 130 -32.52 -70.28 -7.03
C ALA A 130 -31.84 -69.78 -5.74
N VAL A 131 -31.75 -70.61 -4.70
CA VAL A 131 -31.06 -70.29 -3.46
C VAL A 131 -29.56 -70.03 -3.70
N ARG A 132 -28.91 -70.82 -4.56
CA ARG A 132 -27.50 -70.58 -4.93
C ARG A 132 -27.32 -69.26 -5.68
N ALA A 133 -28.21 -68.92 -6.61
CA ALA A 133 -28.17 -67.65 -7.33
C ALA A 133 -28.36 -66.44 -6.39
N LEU A 134 -29.36 -66.49 -5.50
CA LEU A 134 -29.59 -65.45 -4.50
C LEU A 134 -28.40 -65.27 -3.55
N ASN A 135 -27.75 -66.37 -3.15
CA ASN A 135 -26.55 -66.30 -2.30
C ASN A 135 -25.35 -65.68 -3.05
N GLN A 136 -25.22 -65.88 -4.36
CA GLN A 136 -24.20 -65.22 -5.17
C GLN A 136 -24.48 -63.72 -5.29
N GLU A 137 -25.71 -63.32 -5.61
CA GLU A 137 -26.10 -61.91 -5.67
C GLU A 137 -25.87 -61.22 -4.32
N LYS A 138 -26.26 -61.84 -3.21
CA LYS A 138 -25.99 -61.33 -1.86
C LYS A 138 -24.49 -61.12 -1.61
N LEU A 139 -23.65 -62.03 -2.06
CA LEU A 139 -22.19 -61.91 -1.92
C LEU A 139 -21.65 -60.74 -2.77
N ASP A 140 -22.16 -60.54 -3.97
CA ASP A 140 -21.73 -59.45 -4.84
C ASP A 140 -22.17 -58.08 -4.32
N TYR A 141 -23.40 -57.96 -3.81
CA TYR A 141 -23.83 -56.76 -3.09
C TYR A 141 -22.98 -56.48 -1.85
N GLN A 142 -22.55 -57.50 -1.12
CA GLN A 142 -21.64 -57.32 0.02
C GLN A 142 -20.27 -56.79 -0.40
N LYS A 143 -19.72 -57.27 -1.53
CA LYS A 143 -18.46 -56.73 -2.07
C LYS A 143 -18.62 -55.29 -2.54
N GLU A 144 -19.74 -54.96 -3.17
CA GLU A 144 -20.01 -53.60 -3.65
C GLU A 144 -20.19 -52.62 -2.49
N LEU A 145 -20.91 -53.01 -1.43
CA LEU A 145 -21.02 -52.23 -0.19
C LEU A 145 -19.64 -51.95 0.41
N LEU A 146 -18.76 -52.95 0.47
CA LEU A 146 -17.42 -52.78 1.03
C LEU A 146 -16.55 -51.88 0.16
N ARG A 147 -16.71 -51.94 -1.17
CA ARG A 147 -16.06 -51.02 -2.10
C ARG A 147 -16.54 -49.58 -1.91
N LEU A 148 -17.86 -49.37 -1.83
CA LEU A 148 -18.45 -48.05 -1.60
C LEU A 148 -18.03 -47.46 -0.25
N GLN A 149 -17.90 -48.30 0.79
CA GLN A 149 -17.36 -47.87 2.08
C GLN A 149 -15.91 -47.37 1.96
N ASN A 150 -15.05 -48.11 1.25
CA ASN A 150 -13.67 -47.67 1.02
C ASN A 150 -13.61 -46.35 0.21
N ASP A 151 -14.42 -46.21 -0.83
CA ASP A 151 -14.48 -45.00 -1.65
C ASP A 151 -14.96 -43.79 -0.81
N LEU A 152 -15.92 -44.02 0.10
CA LEU A 152 -16.42 -43.00 1.01
C LEU A 152 -15.34 -42.56 2.01
N ASP A 153 -14.58 -43.49 2.59
CA ASP A 153 -13.45 -43.18 3.49
C ASP A 153 -12.34 -42.40 2.76
N GLU A 154 -12.05 -42.76 1.50
CA GLU A 154 -11.08 -42.03 0.67
C GLU A 154 -11.55 -40.60 0.36
N LEU A 155 -12.83 -40.43 0.03
CA LEU A 155 -13.40 -39.11 -0.24
C LEU A 155 -13.45 -38.24 1.02
N GLN A 156 -13.74 -38.83 2.18
CA GLN A 156 -13.68 -38.12 3.46
C GLN A 156 -12.27 -37.60 3.75
N LYS A 157 -11.24 -38.44 3.61
CA LYS A 157 -9.84 -38.02 3.78
C LYS A 157 -9.45 -36.90 2.81
N LYS A 158 -9.83 -37.03 1.52
CA LYS A 158 -9.57 -35.99 0.52
C LYS A 158 -10.26 -34.67 0.87
N ASN A 159 -11.47 -34.73 1.42
CA ASN A 159 -12.20 -33.52 1.83
C ASN A 159 -11.54 -32.85 3.05
N GLU A 160 -11.08 -33.63 4.03
CA GLU A 160 -10.29 -33.13 5.16
C GLU A 160 -8.99 -32.46 4.69
N ASP A 161 -8.25 -33.10 3.78
CA ASP A 161 -7.02 -32.55 3.20
C ASP A 161 -7.29 -31.26 2.42
N LEU A 162 -8.37 -31.20 1.63
CA LEU A 162 -8.77 -30.00 0.89
C LEU A 162 -9.20 -28.86 1.82
N GLN A 163 -9.92 -29.16 2.90
CA GLN A 163 -10.27 -28.17 3.91
C GLN A 163 -9.03 -27.60 4.60
N LYS A 164 -8.05 -28.46 4.90
CA LYS A 164 -6.77 -28.02 5.46
C LYS A 164 -6.02 -27.12 4.47
N GLN A 165 -5.88 -27.53 3.21
CA GLN A 165 -5.25 -26.71 2.16
C GLN A 165 -5.96 -25.37 1.98
N LYS A 166 -7.29 -25.37 2.01
CA LYS A 166 -8.08 -24.14 1.92
C LYS A 166 -7.77 -23.19 3.08
N SER A 167 -7.72 -23.70 4.31
CA SER A 167 -7.37 -22.87 5.48
C SER A 167 -5.94 -22.32 5.42
N GLU A 168 -4.99 -23.09 4.89
CA GLU A 168 -3.60 -22.65 4.70
C GLU A 168 -3.50 -21.57 3.62
N GLU A 169 -4.26 -21.69 2.52
CA GLU A 169 -4.32 -20.65 1.49
C GLU A 169 -5.04 -19.39 1.97
N GLU A 170 -6.10 -19.51 2.78
CA GLU A 170 -6.74 -18.35 3.42
C GLU A 170 -5.74 -17.60 4.32
N GLN A 171 -4.94 -18.31 5.13
CA GLN A 171 -3.87 -17.69 5.92
C GLN A 171 -2.79 -17.04 5.05
N ARG A 172 -2.38 -17.69 3.94
CA ARG A 172 -1.44 -17.08 2.98
C ARG A 172 -2.01 -15.80 2.38
N GLN A 173 -3.27 -15.79 2.01
CA GLN A 173 -3.93 -14.61 1.47
C GLN A 173 -3.96 -13.47 2.51
N GLU A 174 -4.30 -13.76 3.76
CA GLU A 174 -4.27 -12.77 4.85
C GLU A 174 -2.87 -12.18 5.06
N THR A 175 -1.83 -13.01 5.07
CA THR A 175 -0.45 -12.52 5.20
C THR A 175 -0.01 -11.70 3.99
N MET A 176 -0.45 -12.05 2.78
CA MET A 176 -0.20 -11.28 1.56
C MET A 176 -0.92 -9.92 1.63
N ASP A 177 -2.16 -9.89 2.10
CA ASP A 177 -2.94 -8.67 2.26
C ASP A 177 -2.31 -7.74 3.30
N GLN A 178 -1.85 -8.28 4.44
CA GLN A 178 -1.08 -7.54 5.44
C GLN A 178 0.22 -6.96 4.88
N ALA A 179 1.00 -7.77 4.14
CA ALA A 179 2.22 -7.29 3.49
C ALA A 179 1.91 -6.19 2.46
N SER A 180 0.82 -6.31 1.71
CA SER A 180 0.38 -5.30 0.74
C SER A 180 -0.01 -3.98 1.43
N ALA A 181 -0.64 -4.04 2.61
CA ALA A 181 -1.01 -2.88 3.41
C ALA A 181 0.25 -2.15 3.92
N ILE A 182 1.22 -2.89 4.47
CA ILE A 182 2.51 -2.34 4.92
C ILE A 182 3.25 -1.66 3.75
N LEU A 183 3.30 -2.30 2.58
CA LEU A 183 3.95 -1.71 1.40
C LEU A 183 3.24 -0.43 0.94
N ARG A 184 1.90 -0.39 1.03
CA ARG A 184 1.13 0.80 0.69
C ARG A 184 1.43 1.94 1.67
N GLU A 185 1.50 1.65 2.97
CA GLU A 185 1.82 2.63 4.00
C GLU A 185 3.26 3.16 3.84
N ALA A 186 4.24 2.28 3.65
CA ALA A 186 5.64 2.65 3.40
C ALA A 186 5.80 3.53 2.14
N ARG A 187 5.00 3.30 1.10
CA ARG A 187 4.98 4.16 -0.10
C ARG A 187 4.42 5.54 0.20
N LEU A 188 3.37 5.64 0.99
CA LEU A 188 2.78 6.92 1.39
C LEU A 188 3.74 7.71 2.30
N GLU A 189 4.39 7.04 3.24
CA GLU A 189 5.41 7.64 4.10
C GLU A 189 6.63 8.08 3.29
N GLY A 190 7.11 7.24 2.37
CA GLY A 190 8.18 7.60 1.45
C GLY A 190 7.85 8.83 0.59
N ALA A 191 6.62 8.95 0.10
CA ALA A 191 6.16 10.15 -0.62
C ALA A 191 6.18 11.39 0.27
N ARG A 192 5.67 11.30 1.51
CA ARG A 192 5.72 12.40 2.48
C ARG A 192 7.14 12.86 2.77
N LEU A 193 8.07 11.93 2.99
CA LEU A 193 9.48 12.25 3.24
C LEU A 193 10.13 12.98 2.05
N ILE A 194 9.80 12.58 0.81
CA ILE A 194 10.30 13.26 -0.39
C ILE A 194 9.75 14.68 -0.48
N ASP A 195 8.46 14.87 -0.23
CA ASP A 195 7.84 16.20 -0.27
C ASP A 195 8.37 17.11 0.84
N ASP A 196 8.55 16.59 2.06
CA ASP A 196 9.19 17.31 3.17
C ASP A 196 10.65 17.68 2.84
N ALA A 197 11.41 16.76 2.26
CA ALA A 197 12.79 17.02 1.84
C ALA A 197 12.86 18.10 0.76
N ARG A 198 11.96 18.07 -0.23
CA ARG A 198 11.84 19.12 -1.25
C ARG A 198 11.53 20.48 -0.63
N ALA A 199 10.59 20.54 0.30
CA ALA A 199 10.24 21.78 0.99
C ALA A 199 11.45 22.37 1.77
N ARG A 200 12.23 21.52 2.44
CA ARG A 200 13.47 21.95 3.13
C ARG A 200 14.53 22.46 2.15
N ILE A 201 14.75 21.76 1.05
CA ILE A 201 15.70 22.20 0.01
C ILE A 201 15.28 23.55 -0.57
N ASP A 202 13.99 23.73 -0.87
CA ASP A 202 13.47 25.00 -1.39
C ASP A 202 13.67 26.13 -0.37
N GLN A 203 13.46 25.86 0.92
CA GLN A 203 13.72 26.82 2.00
C GLN A 203 15.21 27.19 2.09
N GLU A 204 16.12 26.21 2.05
CA GLU A 204 17.57 26.44 2.06
C GLU A 204 18.02 27.25 0.84
N ILE A 205 17.47 26.97 -0.34
CA ILE A 205 17.75 27.74 -1.56
C ILE A 205 17.30 29.19 -1.39
N LEU A 206 16.11 29.43 -0.82
CA LEU A 206 15.61 30.77 -0.57
C LEU A 206 16.48 31.52 0.45
N LEU A 207 16.87 30.87 1.54
CA LEU A 207 17.78 31.44 2.54
C LEU A 207 19.14 31.76 1.94
N GLY A 208 19.74 30.84 1.17
CA GLY A 208 21.01 31.06 0.49
C GLY A 208 20.96 32.22 -0.50
N ARG A 209 19.84 32.40 -1.23
CA ARG A 209 19.62 33.57 -2.09
C ARG A 209 19.50 34.86 -1.29
N ALA A 210 18.79 34.83 -0.17
CA ALA A 210 18.63 36.01 0.70
C ALA A 210 19.98 36.45 1.29
N LEU A 211 20.78 35.51 1.80
CA LEU A 211 22.11 35.77 2.32
C LEU A 211 23.04 36.35 1.24
N ARG A 212 23.06 35.74 0.05
CA ARG A 212 23.85 36.25 -1.06
C ARG A 212 23.46 37.68 -1.45
N ASN A 213 22.16 37.98 -1.51
CA ASN A 213 21.67 39.33 -1.81
C ASN A 213 22.10 40.33 -0.72
N GLU A 214 22.11 39.92 0.54
CA GLU A 214 22.59 40.74 1.65
C GLU A 214 24.09 41.02 1.55
N GLU A 215 24.89 39.99 1.30
CA GLU A 215 26.35 40.09 1.09
C GLU A 215 26.69 40.96 -0.12
N GLU A 216 26.03 40.73 -1.27
CA GLU A 216 26.17 41.59 -2.45
C GLU A 216 25.76 43.03 -2.15
N GLY A 217 24.72 43.24 -1.33
CA GLY A 217 24.29 44.54 -0.86
C GLY A 217 25.36 45.24 -0.01
N LYS A 218 25.98 44.51 0.94
CA LYS A 218 27.09 45.00 1.77
C LYS A 218 28.31 45.34 0.90
N ALA A 219 28.69 44.45 -0.01
CA ALA A 219 29.80 44.68 -0.93
C ALA A 219 29.58 45.92 -1.82
N LYS A 220 28.37 46.10 -2.38
CA LYS A 220 28.01 47.29 -3.17
C LYS A 220 28.12 48.58 -2.36
N ARG A 221 27.69 48.57 -1.09
CA ARG A 221 27.84 49.74 -0.20
C ARG A 221 29.31 50.05 0.08
N ASN A 222 30.12 49.03 0.38
CA ASN A 222 31.55 49.22 0.63
C ASN A 222 32.27 49.78 -0.60
N ILE A 223 31.97 49.26 -1.80
CA ILE A 223 32.50 49.79 -3.06
C ILE A 223 32.09 51.26 -3.24
N ALA A 224 30.83 51.61 -2.95
CA ALA A 224 30.36 52.99 -3.05
C ALA A 224 31.12 53.92 -2.10
N VAL A 225 31.35 53.51 -0.85
CA VAL A 225 32.14 54.27 0.13
C VAL A 225 33.57 54.46 -0.36
N LEU A 226 34.26 53.38 -0.74
CA LEU A 226 35.63 53.44 -1.26
C LEU A 226 35.74 54.29 -2.54
N SER A 227 34.72 54.25 -3.41
CA SER A 227 34.70 55.09 -4.61
C SER A 227 34.56 56.58 -4.26
N ALA A 228 33.77 56.92 -3.25
CA ALA A 228 33.64 58.30 -2.78
C ALA A 228 34.94 58.79 -2.14
N GLU A 229 35.58 57.97 -1.30
CA GLU A 229 36.90 58.28 -0.72
C GLU A 229 37.98 58.47 -1.80
N LEU A 230 37.97 57.64 -2.85
CA LEU A 230 38.87 57.78 -3.98
C LEU A 230 38.63 59.09 -4.76
N ASP A 231 37.37 59.46 -4.98
CA ASP A 231 37.02 60.74 -5.61
C ASP A 231 37.44 61.94 -4.75
N GLU A 232 37.26 61.88 -3.43
CA GLU A 232 37.73 62.89 -2.49
C GLU A 232 39.25 63.03 -2.50
N LEU A 233 39.97 61.90 -2.48
CA LEU A 233 41.43 61.89 -2.57
C LEU A 233 41.92 62.45 -3.90
N ALA A 234 41.26 62.09 -5.01
CA ALA A 234 41.58 62.64 -6.33
C ALA A 234 41.39 64.17 -6.37
N GLN A 235 40.32 64.68 -5.77
CA GLN A 235 40.11 66.13 -5.63
C GLN A 235 41.18 66.79 -4.74
N ALA A 236 41.58 66.16 -3.64
CA ALA A 236 42.66 66.65 -2.79
C ALA A 236 43.99 66.72 -3.56
N CYS A 237 44.34 65.69 -4.33
CA CYS A 237 45.53 65.69 -5.19
C CYS A 237 45.49 66.82 -6.24
N LEU A 238 44.33 67.10 -6.84
CA LEU A 238 44.17 68.23 -7.77
C LEU A 238 44.44 69.57 -7.07
N ARG A 239 43.87 69.79 -5.88
CA ARG A 239 44.13 71.00 -5.07
C ARG A 239 45.60 71.13 -4.71
N HIS A 240 46.25 70.05 -4.29
CA HIS A 240 47.70 70.05 -4.01
C HIS A 240 48.53 70.41 -5.25
N ARG A 241 48.16 69.91 -6.42
CA ARG A 241 48.82 70.27 -7.69
C ARG A 241 48.62 71.75 -8.03
N GLU A 242 47.44 72.30 -7.79
CA GLU A 242 47.17 73.74 -7.94
C GLU A 242 48.05 74.56 -6.99
N TYR A 243 48.13 74.19 -5.72
CA TYR A 243 49.01 74.86 -4.74
C TYR A 243 50.49 74.81 -5.16
N LEU A 244 50.97 73.66 -5.63
CA LEU A 244 52.35 73.56 -6.15
C LEU A 244 52.58 74.46 -7.37
N THR A 245 51.58 74.58 -8.24
CA THR A 245 51.67 75.46 -9.42
C THR A 245 51.72 76.93 -8.99
N GLN A 246 50.87 77.33 -8.03
CA GLN A 246 50.86 78.67 -7.46
C GLN A 246 52.18 79.00 -6.75
N SER A 247 52.70 78.07 -5.94
CA SER A 247 54.00 78.21 -5.26
C SER A 247 55.15 78.37 -6.27
N LYS A 248 55.16 77.57 -7.33
CA LYS A 248 56.14 77.70 -8.41
C LYS A 248 56.07 79.09 -9.08
N THR A 249 54.87 79.60 -9.36
CA THR A 249 54.70 80.95 -9.91
C THR A 249 55.19 82.02 -8.94
N LEU A 250 54.89 81.89 -7.65
CA LEU A 250 55.36 82.83 -6.63
C LEU A 250 56.90 82.84 -6.56
N LEU A 251 57.54 81.67 -6.58
CA LEU A 251 59.01 81.56 -6.60
C LEU A 251 59.62 82.23 -7.83
N VAL A 252 59.02 82.04 -9.02
CA VAL A 252 59.46 82.74 -10.24
C VAL A 252 59.34 84.26 -10.06
N ASN A 253 58.22 84.75 -9.55
CA ASN A 253 58.03 86.19 -9.30
C ASN A 253 59.03 86.74 -8.27
N VAL A 254 59.35 85.99 -7.22
CA VAL A 254 60.35 86.39 -6.21
C VAL A 254 61.75 86.43 -6.83
N LEU A 255 62.10 85.45 -7.68
CA LEU A 255 63.37 85.46 -8.41
C LEU A 255 63.47 86.64 -9.38
N GLU A 256 62.43 86.90 -10.17
CA GLU A 256 62.36 88.08 -11.05
C GLU A 256 62.49 89.38 -10.25
N PHE A 257 61.81 89.49 -9.10
CA PHE A 257 61.94 90.65 -8.21
C PHE A 257 63.37 90.79 -7.67
N ALA A 258 64.01 89.69 -7.24
CA ALA A 258 65.39 89.71 -6.78
C ALA A 258 66.36 90.16 -7.90
N GLU A 259 66.21 89.64 -9.12
CA GLU A 259 66.99 90.07 -10.30
C GLU A 259 66.81 91.57 -10.57
N THR A 260 65.58 92.08 -10.56
CA THR A 260 65.36 93.53 -10.73
C THR A 260 65.92 94.37 -9.58
N GLY A 261 65.92 93.83 -8.36
CA GLY A 261 66.55 94.46 -7.20
C GLY A 261 68.08 94.51 -7.31
N GLU A 262 68.70 93.43 -7.82
CA GLU A 262 70.12 93.38 -8.16
C GLU A 262 70.46 94.39 -9.27
N ASP A 263 69.65 94.49 -10.33
CA ASP A 263 69.81 95.48 -11.40
C ASP A 263 69.67 96.92 -10.88
N MET A 264 68.72 97.16 -9.96
CA MET A 264 68.54 98.45 -9.30
C MET A 264 69.73 98.79 -8.38
N ALA A 265 70.25 97.81 -7.65
CA ALA A 265 71.42 97.98 -6.80
C ALA A 265 72.68 98.23 -7.65
N ALA A 266 72.85 97.50 -8.76
CA ALA A 266 73.93 97.69 -9.71
C ALA A 266 73.88 99.07 -10.37
N THR A 267 72.70 99.53 -10.82
CA THR A 267 72.52 100.88 -11.38
C THR A 267 72.69 101.98 -10.33
N ALA A 268 72.29 101.77 -9.08
CA ALA A 268 72.57 102.69 -7.98
C ALA A 268 74.08 102.75 -7.65
N LEU A 269 74.77 101.62 -7.72
CA LEU A 269 76.23 101.53 -7.53
C LEU A 269 76.98 102.22 -8.67
N GLU A 270 76.57 102.02 -9.93
CA GLU A 270 77.13 102.75 -11.08
C GLU A 270 76.91 104.25 -10.96
N ARG A 271 75.70 104.70 -10.57
CA ARG A 271 75.43 106.13 -10.32
C ARG A 271 76.31 106.69 -9.20
N SER A 272 76.42 105.98 -8.07
CA SER A 272 77.29 106.35 -6.95
C SER A 272 78.77 106.44 -7.36
N ASN A 273 79.26 105.48 -8.15
CA ASN A 273 80.62 105.48 -8.70
C ASN A 273 80.84 106.52 -9.80
N SER A 274 79.79 107.05 -10.42
CA SER A 274 79.93 108.10 -11.44
C SER A 274 79.87 109.53 -10.87
N GLU A 275 79.16 109.73 -9.76
CA GLU A 275 78.90 111.08 -9.20
C GLU A 275 79.71 111.41 -7.93
N SER A 276 80.16 110.41 -7.16
CA SER A 276 80.82 110.64 -5.86
C SER A 276 82.35 110.46 -5.91
N THR A 277 82.85 109.44 -6.59
CA THR A 277 84.28 109.08 -6.54
C THR A 277 85.17 110.07 -7.28
N ASN A 278 84.72 110.64 -8.40
CA ASN A 278 85.47 111.67 -9.13
C ASN A 278 85.47 113.03 -8.40
N ALA A 279 84.40 113.36 -7.64
CA ALA A 279 84.34 114.62 -6.88
C ALA A 279 85.09 114.55 -5.53
N VAL A 280 85.30 113.34 -5.00
CA VAL A 280 86.04 113.11 -3.74
C VAL A 280 87.54 112.96 -3.99
N LEU A 281 87.97 112.36 -5.11
CA LEU A 281 89.39 112.26 -5.45
C LEU A 281 90.03 113.63 -5.73
N ASP A 282 89.34 114.53 -6.43
CA ASP A 282 89.82 115.92 -6.63
C ASP A 282 89.85 116.76 -5.33
N ARG A 283 89.12 116.35 -4.29
CA ARG A 283 89.12 117.02 -2.97
C ARG A 283 90.17 116.48 -2.00
N TYR A 284 90.75 115.31 -2.25
CA TYR A 284 91.76 114.70 -1.37
C TYR A 284 93.21 115.07 -1.73
N GLU A 285 93.49 115.60 -2.94
CA GLU A 285 94.82 116.11 -3.29
C GLU A 285 95.12 117.52 -2.76
N ALA A 286 94.12 118.26 -2.24
CA ALA A 286 94.26 119.65 -1.77
C ALA A 286 94.25 119.81 -0.23
N ARG A 287 94.27 118.72 0.54
CA ARG A 287 94.22 118.78 2.01
C ARG A 287 95.11 117.74 2.70
N SER A 288 96.37 117.67 2.26
CA SER A 288 97.46 117.12 3.06
C SER A 288 98.03 118.20 3.98
N GLU A 289 97.57 118.28 5.22
CA GLU A 289 98.31 118.81 6.40
C GLU A 289 97.36 118.89 7.62
N GLU A 290 97.32 117.81 8.42
CA GLU A 290 97.47 117.80 9.89
C GLU A 290 96.83 116.55 10.53
N LYS A 291 97.71 115.74 11.15
CA LYS A 291 97.59 114.97 12.42
C LYS A 291 96.39 114.02 12.56
N ALA A 292 96.58 112.69 12.58
CA ALA A 292 97.23 111.87 13.61
C ALA A 292 96.58 112.03 15.00
N ASP A 293 95.70 111.09 15.40
CA ASP A 293 96.02 110.00 16.33
C ASP A 293 94.75 109.31 16.90
N TRP A 294 94.68 107.98 16.70
CA TRP A 294 94.23 106.86 17.59
C TRP A 294 92.87 106.94 18.32
N GLN A 295 92.08 105.87 18.56
CA GLN A 295 92.23 104.41 18.72
C GLN A 295 90.79 103.80 18.66
N GLU A 296 90.53 102.69 17.95
CA GLU A 296 90.48 101.28 18.44
C GLU A 296 89.41 100.97 19.51
N GLU A 297 88.41 100.16 19.12
CA GLU A 297 87.98 98.86 19.70
C GLU A 297 86.60 98.49 19.09
N ASP A 298 86.47 97.41 18.30
CA ASP A 298 86.19 96.00 18.72
C ASP A 298 84.76 95.89 19.33
N ILE A 299 83.80 95.02 18.98
CA ILE A 299 83.68 93.58 18.62
C ILE A 299 82.20 93.40 18.12
N LEU A 300 81.89 92.71 17.00
CA LEU A 300 81.32 91.33 16.92
C LEU A 300 80.12 91.11 17.90
N GLU A 301 78.94 90.60 17.52
CA GLU A 301 78.67 89.23 17.06
C GLU A 301 77.14 88.97 17.11
N GLY A 302 76.61 88.04 16.30
CA GLY A 302 75.41 87.29 16.69
C GLY A 302 74.30 87.09 15.66
N LEU A 303 74.55 86.22 14.67
CA LEU A 303 73.55 85.38 14.04
C LEU A 303 73.24 84.17 14.95
N SER A 304 71.99 83.72 15.03
CA SER A 304 71.70 82.28 15.15
C SER A 304 70.29 81.93 14.68
N TYR A 305 70.27 80.98 13.75
CA TYR A 305 69.19 80.15 13.24
C TYR A 305 68.62 79.18 14.29
N GLU A 306 67.54 78.47 13.88
CA GLU A 306 66.98 77.17 14.30
C GLU A 306 65.48 77.34 14.64
N GLU A 307 64.51 76.98 13.78
CA GLU A 307 64.21 75.74 13.05
C GLU A 307 63.94 74.54 13.97
N SER A 308 62.67 74.08 13.98
CA SER A 308 62.13 72.72 14.30
C SER A 308 60.60 72.87 14.45
N SER A 309 59.71 72.40 13.57
CA SER A 309 59.49 71.11 12.91
C SER A 309 58.90 70.01 13.84
N GLU A 310 57.89 69.30 13.29
CA GLU A 310 57.23 68.04 13.71
C GLU A 310 56.02 68.18 14.69
N LEU A 311 54.75 68.09 14.23
CA LEU A 311 53.96 66.89 13.81
C LEU A 311 53.97 65.79 14.89
N ALA A 312 52.91 65.63 15.69
CA ALA A 312 51.65 64.93 15.37
C ALA A 312 51.83 63.45 15.04
N GLU A 313 51.38 62.57 15.94
CA GLU A 313 50.51 61.43 15.60
C GLU A 313 49.98 60.74 16.88
N GLU A 314 48.65 60.61 16.90
CA GLU A 314 47.84 59.82 17.83
C GLU A 314 47.89 58.34 17.42
N GLU A 315 48.06 57.44 18.38
CA GLU A 315 47.97 56.00 18.15
C GLU A 315 46.76 55.40 18.89
N LEU A 316 45.77 55.06 18.06
CA LEU A 316 44.75 54.01 18.08
C LEU A 316 44.48 53.22 19.38
N ILE A 317 43.20 53.29 19.78
CA ILE A 317 42.50 52.40 20.70
C ILE A 317 42.21 51.08 19.98
N ALA A 318 42.65 49.97 20.56
CA ALA A 318 42.39 48.61 20.10
C ALA A 318 41.01 48.08 20.53
N GLU A 319 40.52 47.19 19.69
CA GLU A 319 39.19 46.61 19.55
C GLU A 319 38.76 45.63 20.66
N ASP A 320 37.44 45.61 20.86
CA ASP A 320 36.50 44.48 21.00
C ASP A 320 36.78 43.25 21.89
N ASP A 321 35.83 43.06 22.81
CA ASP A 321 35.26 41.83 23.35
C ASP A 321 33.72 42.09 23.36
N PRO A 322 32.75 41.15 23.21
CA PRO A 322 32.78 39.77 23.70
C PRO A 322 31.96 38.70 22.90
N GLU A 323 31.86 37.50 23.49
CA GLU A 323 30.81 36.46 23.33
C GLU A 323 31.08 35.27 22.38
N GLU A 324 31.72 34.22 22.94
CA GLU A 324 31.48 32.82 22.56
C GLU A 324 30.39 32.23 23.47
N ASP A 325 29.15 32.20 22.97
CA ASP A 325 28.14 31.23 23.38
C ASP A 325 28.38 29.92 22.61
N ARG A 326 28.51 28.80 23.34
CA ARG A 326 28.39 27.45 22.78
C ARG A 326 27.40 26.64 23.60
N ASP A 327 26.31 26.26 22.91
CA ASP A 327 25.39 25.16 23.23
C ASP A 327 26.07 23.78 23.20
#